data_AF-A0A651HXL6-F1
#
_entry.id   AF-A0A651HXL6-F1
#
_cell.length_a   1.000
_cell.length_b   1.000
_cell.length_c   1.000
_cell.angle_alpha   90.00
_cell.angle_beta   90.00
_cell.angle_gamma   90.00
#
_symmetry.space_group_name_H-M   'P 1'
#
loop_
_entity.id
_entity.type
_entity.pdbx_description
1 polymer ?
#
loop_
_entity_poly.entity_id
_entity_poly.type
_entity_poly.pdbx_seq_one_letter_code
_entity_poly.pdbx_strand_id
1 'polypeptide(L)'
;MIITLAGSGLLSLAGEEVELLWLMTAVSIVYFTLFCLIAFFLGVKAVKSRDLNAMNKLFMALVLVKLTTALVLVVVFLKIFEPSGKLFILPFIIAYVAYTAVEVISLRTLLRSH
;
A
#
# COMPACT_ATOMS: atom_id res chain seq x y z
N MET A 1 -10.55 -3.60 8.01
CA MET A 1 -11.55 -3.60 9.10
C MET A 1 -11.10 -4.46 10.27
N ILE A 2 -10.87 -5.78 10.11
CA ILE A 2 -10.45 -6.68 11.21
C ILE A 2 -9.06 -6.32 11.78
N ILE A 3 -8.09 -6.01 10.91
CA ILE A 3 -6.72 -5.63 11.32
C ILE A 3 -6.72 -4.27 12.05
N THR A 4 -7.63 -3.37 11.67
CA THR A 4 -7.76 -2.02 12.22
C THR A 4 -8.44 -2.01 13.58
N LEU A 5 -9.48 -2.83 13.77
CA LEU A 5 -10.20 -3.02 15.04
C LEU A 5 -9.31 -3.68 16.11
N ALA A 6 -8.47 -4.65 15.72
CA ALA A 6 -7.51 -5.27 16.63
C ALA A 6 -6.38 -4.31 17.03
N GLY A 7 -5.91 -3.46 16.10
CA GLY A 7 -4.89 -2.45 16.37
C GLY A 7 -5.38 -1.28 17.23
N SER A 8 -6.60 -0.79 17.00
CA SER A 8 -7.17 0.34 17.75
C SER A 8 -7.45 -0.01 19.22
N GLY A 9 -7.84 -1.25 19.53
CA GLY A 9 -8.03 -1.70 20.91
C GLY A 9 -6.73 -1.80 21.70
N LEU A 10 -5.65 -2.23 21.04
CA LEU A 10 -4.32 -2.38 21.65
C LEU A 10 -3.62 -1.03 21.85
N LEU A 11 -3.83 -0.08 20.93
CA LEU A 11 -3.27 1.28 20.99
C LEU A 11 -4.06 2.24 21.87
N SER A 12 -5.36 2.01 22.06
CA SER A 12 -6.17 2.75 23.06
C SER A 12 -5.67 2.51 24.49
N LEU A 13 -5.07 1.35 24.78
CA LEU A 13 -4.40 1.06 26.06
C LEU A 13 -3.03 1.74 26.16
N ALA A 14 -2.44 2.15 25.05
CA ALA A 14 -1.13 2.80 24.97
C ALA A 14 -1.21 4.34 25.00
N GLY A 15 -2.41 4.93 25.02
CA GLY A 15 -2.62 6.38 25.16
C GLY A 15 -2.34 7.21 23.89
N GLU A 16 -2.29 6.59 22.70
CA GLU A 16 -2.12 7.31 21.44
C GLU A 16 -3.46 7.87 20.89
N GLU A 17 -3.35 8.94 20.09
CA GLU A 17 -4.49 9.58 19.43
C GLU A 17 -5.12 8.67 18.36
N VAL A 18 -6.23 8.04 18.73
CA VAL A 18 -6.95 7.04 17.91
C VAL A 18 -7.48 7.63 16.60
N GLU A 19 -7.80 8.93 16.57
CA GLU A 19 -8.40 9.61 15.41
C GLU A 19 -7.42 9.73 14.21
N LEU A 20 -6.16 10.03 14.50
CA LEU A 20 -5.06 10.06 13.53
C LEU A 20 -4.83 8.69 12.87
N LEU A 21 -4.98 7.63 13.65
CA LEU A 21 -4.84 6.25 13.20
C LEU A 21 -5.92 5.88 12.17
N TRP A 22 -7.16 6.30 12.41
CA TRP A 22 -8.29 6.06 11.50
C TRP A 22 -8.08 6.76 10.16
N LEU A 23 -7.64 8.01 10.19
CA LEU A 23 -7.39 8.80 8.99
C LEU A 23 -6.27 8.17 8.14
N MET A 24 -5.14 7.80 8.76
CA MET A 24 -4.04 7.12 8.06
C MET A 24 -4.45 5.78 7.47
N THR A 25 -5.23 5.00 8.21
CA THR A 25 -5.67 3.69 7.73
C THR A 25 -6.62 3.84 6.53
N ALA A 26 -7.58 4.77 6.61
CA ALA A 26 -8.52 5.03 5.52
C ALA A 26 -7.79 5.49 4.25
N VAL A 27 -6.87 6.46 4.38
CA VAL A 27 -6.06 6.95 3.26
C VAL A 27 -5.23 5.82 2.65
N SER A 28 -4.60 5.00 3.48
CA SER A 28 -3.78 3.87 3.01
C SER A 28 -4.60 2.85 2.24
N ILE A 29 -5.77 2.46 2.76
CA ILE A 29 -6.65 1.47 2.11
C ILE A 29 -7.10 1.98 0.74
N VAL A 30 -7.56 3.23 0.67
CA VAL A 30 -8.01 3.83 -0.59
C VAL A 30 -6.85 3.91 -1.58
N TYR A 31 -5.69 4.41 -1.15
CA TYR A 31 -4.50 4.51 -1.96
C TYR A 31 -4.05 3.16 -2.53
N PHE A 32 -3.86 2.15 -1.67
CA PHE A 32 -3.38 0.85 -2.13
C PHE A 32 -4.40 0.09 -2.99
N THR A 33 -5.70 0.27 -2.72
CA THR A 33 -6.76 -0.30 -3.57
C THR A 33 -6.69 0.27 -4.98
N LEU A 34 -6.63 1.59 -5.11
CA LEU A 34 -6.49 2.26 -6.40
C LEU A 34 -5.18 1.87 -7.09
N PHE A 35 -4.09 1.78 -6.33
CA PHE A 35 -2.80 1.34 -6.85
C PHE A 35 -2.87 -0.07 -7.44
N CYS A 36 -3.47 -1.02 -6.73
CA CYS A 36 -3.65 -2.39 -7.23
C CYS A 36 -4.54 -2.46 -8.48
N LEU A 37 -5.61 -1.65 -8.54
CA LEU A 37 -6.46 -1.57 -9.73
C LEU A 37 -5.67 -1.07 -10.95
N ILE A 38 -4.90 0.02 -10.78
CA ILE A 38 -4.04 0.56 -11.84
C ILE A 38 -3.01 -0.48 -12.27
N ALA A 39 -2.34 -1.13 -11.30
CA ALA A 39 -1.36 -2.18 -11.56
C ALA A 39 -1.96 -3.34 -12.37
N PHE A 40 -3.18 -3.77 -12.05
CA PHE A 40 -3.87 -4.83 -12.78
C PHE A 40 -4.15 -4.43 -14.23
N PHE A 41 -4.70 -3.24 -14.48
CA PHE A 41 -4.97 -2.78 -15.85
C PHE A 41 -3.69 -2.60 -16.67
N LEU A 42 -2.62 -2.09 -16.06
CA LEU A 42 -1.31 -1.99 -16.70
C LEU A 42 -0.72 -3.38 -16.97
N GLY A 43 -0.91 -4.33 -16.05
CA GLY A 43 -0.52 -5.73 -16.21
C GLY A 43 -1.19 -6.36 -17.42
N VAL A 44 -2.50 -6.16 -17.61
CA VAL A 44 -3.23 -6.72 -18.76
C VAL A 44 -2.68 -6.18 -20.08
N LYS A 45 -2.33 -4.89 -20.13
CA LYS A 45 -1.70 -4.28 -21.30
C LYS A 45 -0.29 -4.82 -21.54
N ALA A 46 0.50 -4.99 -20.48
CA ALA A 46 1.89 -5.38 -20.60
C ALA A 46 2.04 -6.89 -20.94
N VAL A 47 1.11 -7.76 -20.53
CA VAL A 47 1.11 -9.19 -20.95
C VAL A 47 0.78 -9.34 -22.43
N LYS A 48 -0.08 -8.47 -22.98
CA LYS A 48 -0.42 -8.44 -24.41
C LYS A 48 0.59 -7.69 -25.27
N SER A 49 1.65 -7.14 -24.66
CA SER A 49 2.68 -6.41 -25.37
C SER A 49 3.57 -7.37 -26.17
N ARG A 50 4.12 -6.87 -27.28
CA ARG A 50 5.16 -7.60 -28.05
C ARG A 50 6.53 -7.57 -27.37
N ASP A 51 6.72 -6.68 -26.39
CA ASP A 51 7.98 -6.56 -25.65
C ASP A 51 8.06 -7.63 -24.55
N LEU A 52 9.00 -8.57 -24.70
CA LEU A 52 9.30 -9.65 -23.76
C LEU A 52 9.61 -9.13 -22.34
N ASN A 53 10.10 -7.89 -22.22
CA ASN A 53 10.46 -7.27 -20.95
C ASN A 53 9.38 -6.34 -20.40
N ALA A 54 8.23 -6.18 -21.07
CA ALA A 54 7.19 -5.24 -20.66
C ALA A 54 6.70 -5.51 -19.23
N MET A 55 6.57 -6.78 -18.85
CA MET A 55 6.11 -7.15 -17.51
C MET A 55 7.14 -6.84 -16.43
N ASN A 56 8.42 -7.12 -16.67
CA ASN A 56 9.50 -6.77 -15.74
C ASN A 56 9.64 -5.25 -15.58
N LYS A 57 9.53 -4.49 -16.68
CA LYS A 57 9.53 -3.03 -16.63
C LYS A 57 8.37 -2.49 -15.79
N LEU A 58 7.17 -3.06 -15.95
CA LEU A 58 6.02 -2.70 -15.14
C LEU A 58 6.25 -3.00 -13.66
N PHE A 59 6.76 -4.20 -13.31
CA PHE A 59 7.08 -4.53 -11.92
C PHE A 59 8.06 -3.52 -11.30
N MET A 60 9.15 -3.20 -11.99
CA MET A 60 10.12 -2.21 -11.50
C MET A 60 9.49 -0.82 -11.32
N ALA A 61 8.67 -0.38 -12.28
CA ALA A 61 7.96 0.89 -12.17
C ALA A 61 6.99 0.91 -10.97
N LEU A 62 6.21 -0.15 -10.77
CA LEU A 62 5.26 -0.26 -9.66
C LEU A 62 5.98 -0.25 -8.31
N VAL A 63 7.08 -0.98 -8.16
CA VAL A 63 7.88 -0.96 -6.92
C VAL A 63 8.42 0.43 -6.64
N LEU A 64 8.97 1.11 -7.66
CA LEU A 64 9.53 2.45 -7.50
C LEU A 64 8.45 3.46 -7.10
N VAL A 65 7.33 3.51 -7.84
CA VAL A 65 6.22 4.42 -7.51
C VAL A 65 5.69 4.14 -6.10
N LYS A 66 5.49 2.87 -5.75
CA LYS A 66 4.95 2.51 -4.43
C LYS A 66 5.88 2.93 -3.30
N LEU A 67 7.19 2.70 -3.44
CA LEU A 67 8.17 3.10 -2.43
C LEU A 67 8.25 4.63 -2.30
N THR A 68 8.32 5.36 -3.42
CA THR A 68 8.36 6.82 -3.40
C THR A 68 7.09 7.40 -2.79
N THR A 69 5.91 6.93 -3.19
CA THR A 69 4.65 7.43 -2.64
C THR A 69 4.47 7.05 -1.18
N ALA A 70 4.92 5.86 -0.75
CA ALA A 70 4.90 5.48 0.66
C ALA A 70 5.76 6.43 1.50
N LEU A 71 6.96 6.77 1.03
CA LEU A 71 7.84 7.73 1.71
C LEU A 71 7.20 9.12 1.76
N VAL A 72 6.65 9.59 0.64
CA VAL A 72 5.96 10.90 0.59
C VAL A 72 4.78 10.93 1.55
N LEU A 73 3.93 9.89 1.59
CA LEU A 73 2.79 9.82 2.51
C LEU A 73 3.23 9.89 3.97
N VAL A 74 4.27 9.13 4.35
CA VAL A 74 4.79 9.14 5.72
C VAL A 74 5.38 10.51 6.08
N VAL A 75 6.15 11.13 5.19
CA VAL A 75 6.76 12.46 5.44
C VAL A 75 5.70 13.56 5.53
N VAL A 76 4.71 13.55 4.64
CA VAL A 76 3.59 14.50 4.66
C VAL A 76 2.80 14.35 5.96
N PHE A 77 2.53 13.11 6.37
CA PHE A 77 1.82 12.86 7.62
C PHE A 77 2.59 13.34 8.85
N LEU A 78 3.89 13.03 8.92
CA LEU A 78 4.77 13.51 10.00
C LEU A 78 4.79 15.03 10.10
N LYS A 79 4.78 15.74 8.97
CA LYS A 79 4.79 17.22 8.95
C LYS A 79 3.47 17.87 9.32
N ILE A 80 2.34 17.24 9.01
CA ILE A 80 1.01 17.84 9.24
C ILE A 80 0.56 17.62 10.69
N PHE A 81 0.82 16.42 11.22
CA PHE A 81 0.20 15.98 12.47
C PHE A 81 1.16 15.79 13.63
N GLU A 82 2.48 15.91 13.39
CA GLU A 82 3.54 15.83 14.41
C GLU A 82 3.27 14.77 15.50
N PRO A 83 3.02 13.50 15.12
CA PRO A 83 2.59 12.50 16.08
C PRO A 83 3.65 12.27 17.15
N SER A 84 3.23 12.27 18.42
CA SER A 84 4.13 12.14 19.57
C SER A 84 4.80 10.76 19.65
N GLY A 85 4.13 9.74 19.13
CA GLY A 85 4.61 8.35 19.07
C GLY A 85 4.90 7.89 17.65
N LYS A 86 5.72 6.84 17.52
CA LYS A 86 6.11 6.24 16.22
C LYS A 86 5.18 5.10 15.78
N LEU A 87 4.20 4.71 16.60
CA LEU A 87 3.39 3.52 16.37
C LEU A 87 2.34 3.72 15.28
N PHE A 88 2.02 4.96 14.90
CA PHE A 88 1.13 5.28 13.78
C PHE A 88 1.59 4.68 12.44
N ILE A 89 2.88 4.38 12.27
CA ILE A 89 3.42 3.80 11.03
C ILE A 89 3.11 2.30 10.89
N LEU A 90 2.83 1.62 12.00
CA LEU A 90 2.60 0.18 12.02
C LEU A 90 1.39 -0.25 11.17
N PRO A 91 0.19 0.33 11.31
CA PRO A 91 -0.94 0.00 10.44
C PRO A 91 -0.67 0.32 8.96
N PHE A 92 0.10 1.37 8.66
CA PHE A 92 0.52 1.71 7.30
C PHE A 92 1.40 0.60 6.70
N ILE A 93 2.41 0.13 7.44
CA ILE A 93 3.30 -0.95 7.01
C ILE A 93 2.52 -2.24 6.79
N ILE A 94 1.61 -2.59 7.71
CA ILE A 94 0.78 -3.80 7.57
C ILE A 94 -0.08 -3.73 6.31
N ALA A 95 -0.72 -2.58 6.04
CA ALA A 95 -1.48 -2.38 4.81
C ALA A 95 -0.58 -2.50 3.57
N TYR A 96 0.57 -1.82 3.57
CA TYR A 96 1.55 -1.89 2.49
C TYR A 96 1.94 -3.33 2.15
N VAL A 97 2.28 -4.15 3.16
CA VAL A 97 2.69 -5.55 2.96
C VAL A 97 1.53 -6.38 2.43
N ALA A 98 0.34 -6.27 3.03
CA ALA A 98 -0.84 -7.03 2.62
C ALA A 98 -1.22 -6.73 1.16
N TYR A 99 -1.30 -5.45 0.77
CA TYR A 99 -1.62 -5.08 -0.60
C TYR A 99 -0.51 -5.41 -1.59
N THR A 100 0.76 -5.38 -1.17
CA THR A 100 1.88 -5.81 -2.02
C THR A 100 1.81 -7.31 -2.30
N ALA A 101 1.44 -8.13 -1.31
CA ALA A 101 1.22 -9.56 -1.55
C ALA A 101 0.11 -9.79 -2.57
N VAL A 102 -1.02 -9.10 -2.43
CA VAL A 102 -2.15 -9.17 -3.39
C VAL A 102 -1.70 -8.77 -4.80
N GLU A 103 -1.04 -7.62 -4.94
CA GLU A 103 -0.53 -7.13 -6.24
C GLU A 103 0.39 -8.14 -6.92
N VAL A 104 1.39 -8.65 -6.20
CA VAL A 104 2.37 -9.59 -6.76
C VAL A 104 1.68 -10.88 -7.18
N ILE A 105 0.74 -11.39 -6.37
CA ILE A 105 -0.03 -12.59 -6.70
C ILE A 105 -0.89 -12.33 -7.96
N SER A 106 -1.57 -11.19 -8.04
CA SER A 106 -2.41 -10.83 -9.20
C SER A 106 -1.58 -10.71 -10.47
N LEU A 107 -0.46 -9.99 -10.45
CA LEU A 107 0.40 -9.82 -11.61
C LEU A 107 1.08 -11.13 -12.03
N ARG A 108 1.53 -11.94 -11.07
CA ARG A 108 2.13 -13.26 -11.36
C ARG A 108 1.11 -14.23 -11.96
N THR A 109 -0.11 -14.23 -11.44
CA THR A 109 -1.22 -15.05 -11.99
C THR A 109 -1.52 -14.63 -13.42
N LEU A 110 -1.56 -13.32 -13.68
CA LEU A 110 -1.80 -12.78 -15.01
C LEU A 110 -0.69 -13.17 -15.99
N LEU A 111 0.58 -13.10 -15.57
CA LEU A 111 1.73 -13.51 -16.37
C LEU A 111 1.70 -15.01 -16.71
N ARG A 112 1.24 -15.88 -15.79
CA ARG A 112 1.18 -17.34 -16.02
C ARG A 112 0.04 -17.75 -16.95
N SER A 113 -1.01 -16.93 -17.07
CA SER A 113 -2.20 -17.24 -17.87
C SER A 113 -2.00 -17.05 -19.39
N HIS A 114 -0.85 -16.53 -19.80
CA HIS A 114 -0.47 -16.22 -21.18
C HIS A 114 0.92 -16.77 -21.49
#